data_AF-A0AAW8LBE2-F1
#
_entry.id   AF-A0AAW8LBE2-F1
#
_cell.length_a   1.000
_cell.length_b   1.000
_cell.length_c   1.000
_cell.angle_alpha   90.00
_cell.angle_beta   90.00
_cell.angle_gamma   90.00
#
_symmetry.space_group_name_H-M   'P 1'
#
loop_
_entity.id
_entity.type
_entity.pdbx_description
1 polymer ?
#
loop_
_entity_poly.entity_id
_entity_poly.type
_entity_poly.pdbx_seq_one_letter_code
_entity_poly.pdbx_strand_id
1 'polypeptide(L)'
;LLIHYYRRILLKDPALPLELLPTDWPAISARTLSMNIYKKVFEPADEYFLSVAATAEGPMPNATAHYWRRFGGLVATNERLNHALL
;
A
#
# COMPACT_ATOMS: atom_id res chain seq x y z
N LEU A 1 -10.84 6.61 -1.21
CA LEU A 1 -10.54 7.91 -1.85
C LEU A 1 -9.05 8.30 -1.78
N LEU A 2 -8.35 8.15 -0.64
CA LEU A 2 -6.93 8.53 -0.47
C LEU A 2 -5.98 8.08 -1.61
N ILE A 3 -5.83 6.77 -1.80
CA ILE A 3 -4.91 6.21 -2.81
C ILE A 3 -5.29 6.66 -4.23
N HIS A 4 -6.59 6.87 -4.47
CA HIS A 4 -7.08 7.34 -5.75
C HIS A 4 -6.62 8.79 -6.02
N TYR A 5 -6.76 9.69 -5.05
CA TYR A 5 -6.25 11.06 -5.17
C TYR A 5 -4.73 11.12 -5.26
N TYR A 6 -4.02 10.35 -4.44
CA TYR A 6 -2.55 10.29 -4.49
C TYR A 6 -2.04 9.86 -5.88
N ARG A 7 -2.65 8.83 -6.49
CA ARG A 7 -2.29 8.41 -7.85
C ARG A 7 -2.53 9.50 -8.90
N ARG A 8 -3.60 10.28 -8.77
CA ARG A 8 -3.87 11.40 -9.69
C ARG A 8 -2.81 12.49 -9.61
N ILE A 9 -2.31 12.77 -8.41
CA ILE A 9 -1.19 13.71 -8.21
C ILE A 9 0.07 13.17 -8.89
N LEU A 10 0.40 11.90 -8.66
CA LEU A 10 1.58 11.27 -9.28
C LEU A 10 1.53 11.23 -10.81
N LEU A 11 0.34 11.11 -11.42
CA LEU A 11 0.20 11.19 -12.89
C LEU A 11 0.56 12.56 -13.47
N LYS A 12 0.61 13.60 -12.62
CA LYS A 12 1.03 14.96 -12.99
C LYS A 12 2.46 15.26 -12.58
N ASP A 13 3.13 14.34 -11.87
CA ASP A 13 4.52 14.50 -11.45
C ASP A 13 5.45 14.28 -12.66
N PRO A 14 6.31 15.25 -13.01
CA PRO A 14 7.25 15.12 -14.14
C PRO A 14 8.38 14.12 -13.89
N ALA A 15 8.45 13.48 -12.71
CA ALA A 15 9.46 12.48 -12.36
C ALA A 15 10.91 12.98 -12.54
N LEU A 16 11.12 14.27 -12.24
CA LEU A 16 12.44 14.88 -12.29
C LEU A 16 13.34 14.33 -11.17
N PRO A 17 14.66 14.22 -11.40
CA PRO A 17 15.64 14.00 -10.35
C PRO A 17 15.46 15.00 -9.19
N LEU A 18 15.69 14.54 -7.96
CA LEU A 18 15.51 15.34 -6.74
C LEU A 18 16.35 16.62 -6.76
N GLU A 19 17.50 16.59 -7.41
CA GLU A 19 18.43 17.71 -7.55
C GLU A 19 17.88 18.85 -8.41
N LEU A 20 16.88 18.57 -9.25
CA LEU A 20 16.23 19.55 -10.13
C LEU A 20 14.92 20.11 -9.55
N LEU A 21 14.49 19.60 -8.40
CA LEU A 21 13.23 20.02 -7.77
C LEU A 21 13.46 21.21 -6.83
N PRO A 22 12.45 22.06 -6.64
CA PRO A 22 12.47 23.08 -5.58
C PRO A 22 12.74 22.46 -4.21
N THR A 23 13.43 23.20 -3.33
CA THR A 23 13.80 22.73 -1.99
C THR A 23 12.59 22.35 -1.13
N ASP A 24 11.44 22.97 -1.37
CA ASP A 24 10.17 22.76 -0.66
C ASP A 24 9.23 21.78 -1.39
N TRP A 25 9.74 21.03 -2.38
CA TRP A 25 8.90 20.14 -3.17
C TRP A 25 8.23 19.06 -2.30
N PRO A 26 6.89 18.91 -2.37
CA PRO A 26 6.14 18.11 -1.41
C PRO A 26 6.19 16.59 -1.68
N ALA A 27 6.93 16.10 -2.67
CA ALA A 27 6.87 14.68 -3.06
C ALA A 27 7.17 13.73 -1.88
N ILE A 28 8.23 14.01 -1.11
CA ILE A 28 8.64 13.13 0.00
C ILE A 28 7.61 13.17 1.13
N SER A 29 7.14 14.37 1.50
CA SER A 29 6.15 14.55 2.58
C SER A 29 4.79 13.96 2.20
N ALA A 30 4.32 14.18 0.97
CA ALA A 30 3.09 13.60 0.44
C ALA A 30 3.16 12.06 0.38
N ARG A 31 4.29 11.49 -0.06
CA ARG A 31 4.51 10.04 -0.05
C ARG A 31 4.48 9.48 1.37
N THR A 32 5.16 10.13 2.30
CA THR A 32 5.24 9.72 3.71
C THR A 32 3.86 9.77 4.37
N LEU A 33 3.13 10.87 4.21
CA LEU A 33 1.76 11.02 4.72
C LEU A 33 0.83 9.94 4.15
N SER A 34 0.87 9.72 2.84
CA SER A 34 0.05 8.70 2.17
C SER A 34 0.35 7.30 2.69
N MET A 35 1.62 6.98 2.90
CA MET A 35 2.06 5.70 3.47
C MET A 35 1.56 5.52 4.91
N ASN A 36 1.69 6.55 5.75
CA ASN A 36 1.27 6.50 7.15
C ASN A 36 -0.23 6.29 7.30
N ILE A 37 -1.04 6.98 6.49
CA ILE A 37 -2.49 6.79 6.48
C ILE A 37 -2.83 5.39 5.97
N TYR A 38 -2.20 4.95 4.87
CA TYR A 38 -2.45 3.62 4.32
C TYR A 38 -2.14 2.50 5.33
N LYS A 39 -1.01 2.57 6.04
CA LYS A 39 -0.65 1.61 7.10
C LYS A 39 -1.70 1.52 8.21
N LYS A 40 -2.28 2.66 8.62
CA LYS A 40 -3.31 2.72 9.67
C LYS A 40 -4.64 2.07 9.28
N VAL A 41 -5.01 2.15 8.01
CA VAL A 41 -6.30 1.63 7.53
C VAL A 41 -6.20 0.26 6.88
N PHE A 42 -4.97 -0.20 6.60
CA PHE A 42 -4.70 -1.43 5.87
C PHE A 42 -5.28 -2.66 6.57
N GLU A 43 -4.87 -2.91 7.81
CA GLU A 43 -5.26 -4.11 8.56
C GLU A 43 -6.78 -4.29 8.68
N PRO A 44 -7.56 -3.30 9.19
CA PRO A 44 -9.01 -3.47 9.28
C PRO A 44 -9.70 -3.59 7.92
N ALA A 45 -9.15 -2.96 6.87
CA ALA A 45 -9.69 -3.08 5.53
C ALA A 45 -9.42 -4.48 4.91
N ASP A 46 -8.24 -5.04 5.16
CA ASP A 46 -7.83 -6.36 4.68
C ASP A 46 -8.63 -7.47 5.40
N GLU A 47 -8.81 -7.35 6.72
CA GLU A 47 -9.66 -8.26 7.50
C GLU A 47 -11.12 -8.25 7.01
N TYR A 48 -11.71 -7.06 6.85
CA TYR A 48 -13.06 -6.94 6.33
C TYR A 48 -13.17 -7.53 4.92
N PHE A 49 -12.23 -7.19 4.04
CA PHE A 49 -12.21 -7.72 2.67
C PHE A 49 -12.19 -9.25 2.65
N LEU A 50 -11.30 -9.88 3.43
CA LEU A 50 -11.21 -11.34 3.50
C LEU A 50 -12.45 -11.99 4.15
N SER A 51 -13.19 -11.26 4.98
CA SER A 51 -14.45 -11.76 5.58
C SER A 51 -15.62 -11.82 4.60
N VAL A 52 -15.62 -10.98 3.57
CA VAL A 52 -16.73 -10.86 2.60
C VAL A 52 -16.38 -11.35 1.19
N ALA A 53 -15.10 -11.35 0.84
CA ALA A 53 -14.66 -11.72 -0.50
C ALA A 53 -14.47 -13.23 -0.63
N ALA A 54 -14.97 -13.77 -1.74
CA ALA A 54 -14.73 -15.13 -2.17
C ALA A 54 -14.48 -15.13 -3.67
N THR A 55 -13.69 -16.09 -4.12
CA THR A 55 -13.54 -16.43 -5.53
C THR A 55 -14.66 -17.39 -5.95
N ALA A 56 -14.84 -17.59 -7.26
CA ALA A 56 -15.76 -18.61 -7.77
C ALA A 56 -15.40 -20.04 -7.30
N GLU A 57 -14.14 -20.25 -6.87
CA GLU A 57 -13.59 -21.53 -6.46
C GLU A 57 -13.47 -21.66 -4.93
N GLY A 58 -13.87 -20.65 -4.15
CA GLY A 58 -13.81 -20.66 -2.68
C GLY A 58 -13.11 -19.45 -2.06
N PRO A 59 -12.48 -19.58 -0.88
CA PRO A 59 -11.91 -18.45 -0.14
C PRO A 59 -10.78 -17.76 -0.90
N MET A 60 -10.52 -16.49 -0.56
CA MET A 60 -9.44 -15.71 -1.19
C MET A 60 -8.07 -16.34 -0.94
N PRO A 61 -7.19 -16.42 -1.97
CA PRO A 61 -5.83 -16.92 -1.79
C PRO A 61 -4.98 -15.92 -0.98
N ASN A 62 -3.90 -16.43 -0.39
CA ASN A 62 -2.93 -15.60 0.32
C ASN A 62 -2.27 -14.57 -0.63
N ALA A 63 -1.99 -13.38 -0.08
CA ALA A 63 -1.31 -12.33 -0.83
C ALA A 63 0.16 -12.70 -1.10
N THR A 64 0.63 -12.41 -2.32
CA THR A 64 2.01 -12.68 -2.73
C THR A 64 3.02 -11.76 -2.05
N ALA A 65 4.29 -12.15 -1.99
CA ALA A 65 5.38 -11.34 -1.41
C ALA A 65 5.53 -9.94 -2.06
N HIS A 66 5.07 -9.74 -3.29
CA HIS A 66 5.07 -8.43 -3.95
C HIS A 66 4.05 -7.47 -3.31
N TYR A 67 2.90 -7.98 -2.86
CA TYR A 67 1.86 -7.19 -2.18
C TYR A 67 2.42 -6.47 -0.96
N TRP A 68 3.08 -7.22 -0.09
CA TRP A 68 3.64 -6.72 1.17
C TRP A 68 4.76 -5.68 0.95
N ARG A 69 5.53 -5.79 -0.13
CA ARG A 69 6.63 -4.86 -0.45
C ARG A 69 6.18 -3.50 -0.99
N ARG A 70 4.96 -3.38 -1.50
CA ARG A 70 4.48 -2.18 -2.23
C ARG A 70 4.59 -0.86 -1.45
N PHE A 71 4.45 -0.90 -0.13
CA PHE A 71 4.49 0.29 0.74
C PHE A 71 5.61 0.23 1.80
N GLY A 72 6.72 -0.41 1.46
CA GLY A 72 7.90 -0.49 2.35
C GLY A 72 7.77 -1.56 3.43
N GLY A 73 7.15 -2.70 3.10
CA GLY A 73 6.96 -3.82 4.03
C GLY A 73 5.79 -3.58 4.96
N LEU A 74 4.57 -3.73 4.45
CA LEU A 74 3.43 -3.97 5.33
C LEU A 74 3.73 -5.25 6.12
N VAL A 75 3.65 -5.18 7.43
CA VAL A 75 3.72 -6.36 8.31
C VAL A 75 2.28 -6.56 8.77
N ALA A 76 1.67 -7.68 8.38
CA ALA A 76 0.44 -8.10 9.05
C ALA A 76 0.80 -8.38 10.50
N THR A 77 0.13 -7.72 11.45
CA THR A 77 0.36 -7.92 12.88
C THR A 77 -0.01 -9.34 13.33
N ASN A 78 -0.80 -10.05 12.52
CA ASN A 78 -1.24 -11.42 12.79
C ASN A 78 -0.34 -12.48 12.12
N GLU A 79 -0.19 -13.62 12.81
CA GLU A 79 0.61 -14.85 12.60
C GLU A 79 0.62 -15.50 11.19
N ARG A 80 0.06 -14.86 10.17
CA ARG A 80 -0.13 -15.39 8.81
C ARG A 80 1.13 -15.43 7.94
N LEU A 81 2.23 -14.79 8.37
CA LEU A 81 3.51 -14.86 7.66
C LEU A 81 4.20 -16.24 7.80
N ASN A 82 3.80 -17.08 8.76
CA ASN A 82 4.41 -18.40 8.96
C ASN A 82 4.09 -19.42 7.86
N HIS A 83 3.06 -19.17 7.03
CA HIS A 83 2.68 -20.07 5.93
C HIS A 83 3.09 -19.58 4.53
N ALA A 84 3.66 -18.39 4.39
CA ALA A 84 4.08 -17.83 3.09
C ALA A 84 5.59 -18.02 2.81
N LEU A 85 6.33 -18.67 3.72
CA LEU A 85 7.77 -18.92 3.63
C LEU A 85 8.16 -20.42 3.65
N LEU A 86 7.19 -21.31 3.42
CA LEU A 86 7.42 -22.72 3.07
C LEU A 86 6.77 -23.02 1.72
#